data_AF-A0A1C5E9J2-F1
#
_entry.id   AF-A0A1C5E9J2-F1
#
_cell.length_a   1.000
_cell.length_b   1.000
_cell.length_c   1.000
_cell.angle_alpha   90.00
_cell.angle_beta   90.00
_cell.angle_gamma   90.00
#
_symmetry.space_group_name_H-M   'P 1'
#
loop_
_entity.id
_entity.type
_entity.pdbx_description
1 polymer ?
#
loop_
_entity_poly.entity_id
_entity_poly.type
_entity_poly.pdbx_seq_one_letter_code
_entity_poly.pdbx_strand_id
1 'polypeptide(L)'
;MRAYDFWTETGTVESGTYPIASLGLRPSGEATANELQMLFPSAMPVEKQLAVADHVLAGVQRWRDGIAEVAERQRTAADELAEARAEIARLKAEREGGAA
;
A
#
# COMPACT_ATOMS: atom_id res chain seq x y z
N MET A 1 -15.48 7.58 -20.63
CA MET A 1 -14.27 7.07 -19.94
C MET A 1 -14.58 7.10 -18.45
N ARG A 2 -14.60 5.96 -17.74
CA ARG A 2 -14.78 5.98 -16.27
C ARG A 2 -13.48 6.50 -15.66
N ALA A 3 -13.57 7.55 -14.85
CA ALA A 3 -12.46 7.97 -14.01
C ALA A 3 -12.29 6.93 -12.89
N TYR A 4 -11.11 6.35 -12.80
CA TYR A 4 -10.72 5.54 -11.65
C TYR A 4 -10.13 6.49 -10.61
N ASP A 5 -10.64 6.47 -9.40
CA ASP A 5 -9.99 7.17 -8.29
C ASP A 5 -8.89 6.26 -7.73
N PHE A 6 -7.68 6.78 -7.75
CA PHE A 6 -6.53 6.15 -7.13
C PHE A 6 -6.44 6.56 -5.66
N TRP A 7 -5.84 5.70 -4.84
CA TRP A 7 -5.53 6.05 -3.46
C TRP A 7 -4.54 7.20 -3.42
N THR A 8 -4.87 8.23 -2.63
CA THR A 8 -3.99 9.34 -2.30
C THR A 8 -3.60 9.27 -0.83
N GLU A 9 -2.66 10.14 -0.43
CA GLU A 9 -2.25 10.29 0.97
C GLU A 9 -3.40 10.74 1.91
N THR A 10 -4.49 11.27 1.33
CA THR A 10 -5.69 11.70 2.06
C THR A 10 -6.77 10.62 2.11
N GLY A 11 -6.51 9.41 1.59
CA GLY A 11 -7.48 8.32 1.61
C GLY A 11 -7.87 7.94 3.03
N THR A 12 -9.17 7.72 3.25
CA THR A 12 -9.72 7.42 4.59
C THR A 12 -10.50 6.12 4.62
N VAL A 13 -10.60 5.55 5.82
CA VAL A 13 -11.48 4.43 6.13
C VAL A 13 -12.45 4.90 7.22
N GLU A 14 -13.73 4.75 6.98
CA GLU A 14 -14.80 5.10 7.91
C GLU A 14 -15.61 3.85 8.27
N SER A 15 -16.12 3.78 9.49
CA SER A 15 -16.97 2.69 9.93
C SER A 15 -18.27 3.22 10.54
N GLY A 16 -19.38 2.60 10.17
CA GLY A 16 -20.68 2.79 10.81
C GLY A 16 -21.08 1.55 11.59
N THR A 17 -21.79 1.72 12.71
CA THR A 17 -22.25 0.58 13.54
C THR A 17 -23.78 0.54 13.72
N TYR A 18 -24.51 1.55 13.25
CA TYR A 18 -25.96 1.62 13.34
C TYR A 18 -26.58 2.40 12.17
N PRO A 19 -27.73 1.96 11.60
CA PRO A 19 -28.46 0.71 11.86
C PRO A 19 -27.85 -0.51 11.14
N ILE A 20 -26.84 -0.31 10.31
CA ILE A 20 -26.13 -1.35 9.57
C ILE A 20 -24.64 -1.16 9.87
N ALA A 21 -23.98 -2.24 10.32
CA ALA A 21 -22.53 -2.23 10.44
C ALA A 21 -21.92 -2.11 9.03
N SER A 22 -21.08 -1.12 8.83
CA SER A 22 -20.48 -0.80 7.55
C SER A 22 -19.03 -0.39 7.66
N LEU A 23 -18.28 -0.63 6.59
CA LEU A 23 -16.93 -0.13 6.40
C LEU A 23 -16.88 0.56 5.02
N GLY A 24 -16.56 1.85 5.01
CA GLY A 24 -16.38 2.64 3.80
C GLY A 24 -14.90 2.97 3.60
N LEU A 25 -14.39 2.76 2.39
CA LEU A 25 -13.04 3.16 1.99
C LEU A 25 -13.15 4.24 0.93
N ARG A 26 -12.56 5.41 1.19
CA ARG A 26 -12.57 6.58 0.31
C ARG A 26 -11.15 6.86 -0.18
N PRO A 27 -10.79 6.49 -1.42
CA PRO A 27 -9.41 6.60 -1.91
C PRO A 27 -8.82 8.01 -1.88
N SER A 28 -9.66 9.04 -2.05
CA SER A 28 -9.25 10.45 -2.06
C SER A 28 -9.62 11.22 -0.79
N GLY A 29 -10.26 10.58 0.18
CA GLY A 29 -10.81 11.23 1.38
C GLY A 29 -12.17 11.91 1.16
N GLU A 30 -12.57 12.13 -0.09
CA GLU A 30 -13.89 12.64 -0.46
C GLU A 30 -14.84 11.48 -0.79
N ALA A 31 -16.14 11.68 -0.56
CA ALA A 31 -17.15 10.74 -1.03
C ALA A 31 -17.21 10.81 -2.56
N THR A 32 -16.66 9.79 -3.22
CA THR A 32 -16.59 9.68 -4.67
C THR A 32 -17.37 8.48 -5.16
N ALA A 33 -17.56 8.39 -6.48
CA ALA A 33 -18.22 7.23 -7.10
C ALA A 33 -17.40 5.93 -6.98
N ASN A 34 -16.14 6.01 -6.53
CA ASN A 34 -15.22 4.90 -6.40
C ASN A 34 -14.98 4.49 -4.94
N GLU A 35 -15.86 4.86 -4.01
CA GLU A 35 -15.80 4.34 -2.65
C GLU A 35 -16.14 2.84 -2.62
N LEU A 36 -15.44 2.09 -1.76
CA LEU A 36 -15.77 0.69 -1.48
C LEU A 36 -16.54 0.64 -0.16
N GLN A 37 -17.76 0.14 -0.21
CA GLN A 37 -18.57 -0.10 0.99
C GLN A 37 -18.75 -1.59 1.22
N MET A 38 -18.45 -2.03 2.44
CA MET A 38 -18.86 -3.32 2.97
C MET A 38 -20.05 -3.11 3.89
N LEU A 39 -21.11 -3.89 3.69
CA LEU A 39 -22.32 -3.85 4.51
C LEU A 39 -22.55 -5.23 5.11
N PHE A 40 -22.81 -5.28 6.41
CA PHE A 40 -23.28 -6.49 7.06
C PHE A 40 -24.81 -6.57 6.97
N PRO A 41 -25.40 -7.68 6.51
CA PRO A 41 -26.84 -7.88 6.60
C PRO A 41 -27.31 -7.74 8.05
N SER A 42 -28.42 -7.04 8.29
CA SER A 42 -28.94 -6.80 9.65
C SER A 42 -29.27 -8.08 10.42
N ALA A 43 -29.56 -9.18 9.71
CA ALA A 43 -29.83 -10.49 10.29
C ALA A 43 -28.56 -11.29 10.64
N MET A 44 -27.35 -10.81 10.30
CA MET A 44 -26.11 -11.50 10.59
C MET A 44 -25.77 -11.39 12.09
N PRO A 45 -25.53 -12.50 12.82
CA PRO A 45 -25.08 -12.45 14.21
C PRO A 45 -23.78 -11.66 14.37
N VAL A 46 -23.66 -10.92 15.47
CA VAL A 46 -22.52 -10.02 15.73
C VAL A 46 -21.18 -10.76 15.70
N GLU A 47 -21.14 -11.98 16.23
CA GLU A 47 -19.92 -12.81 16.26
C GLU A 47 -19.45 -13.17 14.84
N LYS A 48 -20.38 -13.35 13.91
CA LYS A 48 -20.05 -13.58 12.49
C LYS A 48 -19.59 -12.31 11.80
N GLN A 49 -20.16 -11.16 12.14
CA GLN A 49 -19.70 -9.86 11.63
C GLN A 49 -18.24 -9.62 12.06
N LEU A 50 -17.92 -9.88 13.33
CA LEU A 50 -16.56 -9.80 13.87
C LEU A 50 -15.60 -10.75 13.13
N ALA A 51 -15.97 -12.02 12.96
CA ALA A 51 -15.13 -13.00 12.27
C ALA A 51 -14.82 -12.58 10.81
N VAL A 52 -15.79 -11.99 10.11
CA VAL A 52 -15.57 -11.45 8.76
C VAL A 52 -14.66 -10.22 8.81
N ALA A 53 -14.87 -9.30 9.75
CA ALA A 53 -14.03 -8.12 9.92
C ALA A 53 -12.56 -8.51 10.18
N ASP A 54 -12.31 -9.50 11.04
CA ASP A 54 -10.97 -10.02 11.32
C ASP A 54 -10.32 -10.64 10.08
N HIS A 55 -11.10 -11.36 9.27
CA HIS A 55 -10.59 -11.96 8.03
C HIS A 55 -10.20 -10.88 6.99
N VAL A 56 -11.01 -9.84 6.86
CA VAL A 56 -10.73 -8.69 5.99
C VAL A 56 -9.48 -7.96 6.48
N LEU A 57 -9.39 -7.69 7.78
CA LEU A 57 -8.22 -7.06 8.40
C LEU A 57 -6.94 -7.84 8.10
N ALA A 58 -6.96 -9.17 8.26
CA ALA A 58 -5.82 -10.01 7.93
C ALA A 58 -5.44 -9.95 6.44
N GLY A 59 -6.42 -9.82 5.54
CA GLY A 59 -6.19 -9.59 4.11
C GLY A 59 -5.52 -8.25 3.82
N VAL A 60 -6.00 -7.17 4.43
CA VAL A 60 -5.44 -5.82 4.30
C VAL A 60 -4.01 -5.76 4.86
N GLN A 61 -3.75 -6.43 5.98
CA GLN A 61 -2.40 -6.54 6.56
C GLN A 61 -1.43 -7.22 5.59
N ARG A 62 -1.80 -8.37 5.02
CA ARG A 62 -0.96 -9.05 4.02
C ARG A 62 -0.68 -8.18 2.80
N TRP A 63 -1.68 -7.43 2.32
CA TRP A 63 -1.48 -6.51 1.20
C TRP A 63 -0.48 -5.39 1.55
N ARG A 64 -0.64 -4.76 2.72
CA ARG A 64 0.30 -3.73 3.23
C ARG A 64 1.72 -4.29 3.40
N ASP A 65 1.86 -5.51 3.90
CA ASP A 65 3.17 -6.15 4.06
C ASP A 65 3.83 -6.42 2.70
N GLY A 66 3.06 -6.79 1.67
CA GLY A 66 3.56 -6.91 0.30
C GLY A 66 4.06 -5.59 -0.29
N ILE A 67 3.40 -4.46 -0.01
CA ILE A 67 3.88 -3.12 -0.40
C ILE A 67 5.19 -2.81 0.32
N ALA A 68 5.27 -3.11 1.62
CA ALA A 68 6.48 -2.89 2.40
C ALA A 68 7.67 -3.69 1.85
N GLU A 69 7.47 -4.96 1.50
CA GLU A 69 8.49 -5.80 0.87
C GLU A 69 8.99 -5.22 -0.47
N VAL A 70 8.08 -4.70 -1.30
CA VAL A 70 8.46 -4.02 -2.55
C VAL A 70 9.30 -2.78 -2.25
N ALA A 71 8.89 -1.96 -1.27
CA ALA A 71 9.63 -0.76 -0.89
C ALA A 71 11.05 -1.08 -0.39
N GLU A 72 11.21 -2.12 0.43
CA GLU A 72 12.55 -2.55 0.87
C GLU A 72 13.42 -3.00 -0.29
N ARG A 73 12.90 -3.85 -1.19
CA ARG A 73 13.65 -4.30 -2.37
C ARG A 73 14.11 -3.13 -3.25
N GLN A 74 13.27 -2.11 -3.40
CA GLN A 74 13.62 -0.91 -4.16
C GLN A 74 14.73 -0.10 -3.48
N ARG A 75 14.71 0.01 -2.15
CA ARG A 75 15.81 0.65 -1.39
C ARG A 75 17.12 -0.10 -1.58
N THR A 76 17.11 -1.40 -1.37
CA THR A 76 18.31 -2.24 -1.55
C THR A 76 18.87 -2.12 -2.96
N ALA A 77 18.02 -2.20 -4.00
CA ALA A 77 18.47 -2.05 -5.38
C ALA A 77 19.06 -0.65 -5.67
N ALA A 78 18.53 0.40 -5.03
CA ALA A 78 19.07 1.75 -5.17
C ALA A 78 20.44 1.90 -4.51
N ASP A 79 20.62 1.29 -3.33
CA ASP A 79 21.89 1.30 -2.59
C ASP A 79 22.97 0.51 -3.37
N GLU A 80 22.63 -0.69 -3.86
CA GLU A 80 23.53 -1.50 -4.69
C GLU A 80 23.93 -0.76 -5.98
N LEU A 81 22.99 -0.06 -6.62
CA LEU A 81 23.27 0.75 -7.80
C LEU A 81 24.20 1.93 -7.48
N ALA A 82 24.06 2.55 -6.31
CA ALA A 82 24.93 3.63 -5.88
C ALA A 82 26.36 3.13 -5.61
N GLU A 83 26.50 1.98 -4.96
CA GLU A 83 27.80 1.33 -4.73
C GLU A 83 28.48 0.94 -6.05
N ALA A 84 27.75 0.31 -6.96
CA ALA A 84 28.27 -0.05 -8.28
C ALA A 84 28.75 1.18 -9.07
N ARG A 85 28.03 2.31 -8.97
CA ARG A 85 28.43 3.58 -9.60
C ARG A 85 29.70 4.15 -8.98
N ALA A 86 29.84 4.09 -7.66
CA ALA A 86 31.04 4.53 -6.95
C ALA A 86 32.26 3.69 -7.34
N GLU A 87 32.09 2.37 -7.43
CA GLU A 87 33.16 1.45 -7.83
C GLU A 87 33.60 1.67 -9.28
N ILE A 88 32.65 1.88 -10.20
CA ILE A 88 32.98 2.25 -11.59
C ILE A 88 33.78 3.55 -11.64
N ALA A 89 33.42 4.54 -10.83
CA ALA A 89 34.15 5.81 -10.77
C ALA A 89 35.58 5.61 -10.24
N ARG A 90 35.76 4.78 -9.20
CA ARG A 90 37.08 4.40 -8.68
C ARG A 90 37.93 3.70 -9.74
N LEU A 91 37.39 2.68 -10.39
CA LEU A 91 38.10 1.92 -11.43
C LEU A 91 38.47 2.78 -12.64
N LYS A 92 37.62 3.76 -13.02
CA LYS A 92 37.94 4.73 -14.06
C LYS A 92 39.10 5.64 -13.66
N ALA A 93 39.07 6.17 -12.44
CA ALA A 93 40.14 7.03 -11.93
C ALA A 93 41.49 6.28 -11.84
N GLU A 94 41.49 5.01 -11.41
CA GLU A 94 42.70 4.17 -11.38
C GLU A 94 43.25 3.91 -12.78
N ARG A 95 42.37 3.65 -13.77
CA ARG A 95 42.77 3.42 -15.16
C ARG A 95 43.34 4.68 -15.82
N GLU A 96 42.79 5.85 -15.51
CA GLU A 96 43.24 7.13 -16.06
C GLU A 96 44.50 7.65 -15.34
N GLY A 97 44.65 7.38 -14.03
CA GLY A 97 45.83 7.77 -13.24
C GLY A 97 47.04 6.84 -13.37
N GLY A 98 46.85 5.58 -13.75
CA GLY A 98 47.93 4.61 -13.98
C GLY A 98 48.57 4.66 -15.38
N ALA A 99 48.09 5.53 -16.27
CA ALA A 99 48.60 5.70 -17.63
C ALA A 99 49.58 6.89 -17.79
N ALA A 100 50.10 7.43 -16.68
CA ALA A 100 51.08 8.52 -16.66
C ALA A 100 52.51 8.00 -16.49
#